data_AF-A0A917YQC6-F1
#
_entry.id   AF-A0A917YQC6-F1
#
_cell.length_a   1.000
_cell.length_b   1.000
_cell.length_c   1.000
_cell.angle_alpha   90.00
_cell.angle_beta   90.00
_cell.angle_gamma   90.00
#
_symmetry.space_group_name_H-M   'P 1'
#
loop_
_entity.id
_entity.type
_entity.pdbx_description
1 polymer ?
#
loop_
_entity_poly.entity_id
_entity_poly.type
_entity_poly.pdbx_seq_one_letter_code
_entity_poly.pdbx_strand_id
1 'polypeptide(L)'
;MVDVQTLGSVSLTVGAGYGGDPEWQHGQWKGRDWTSASEYDLTDPGIVGRLPYSTVGHIARVTCEGSVGHGMFEHAVMGRHDPSGFKGWLDMAP
;
A
#
# COMPACT_ATOMS: atom_id res chain seq x y z
N MET A 1 4.10 24.72 6.69
CA MET A 1 3.09 24.19 5.75
C MET A 1 3.69 22.98 5.05
N VAL A 2 2.93 21.88 4.98
CA VAL A 2 3.33 20.66 4.28
C VAL A 2 2.36 20.45 3.12
N ASP A 3 2.90 20.30 1.93
CA ASP A 3 2.17 19.94 0.72
C ASP A 3 2.63 18.56 0.24
N VAL A 4 1.68 17.71 -0.12
CA VAL A 4 1.93 16.30 -0.49
C VAL A 4 1.28 16.03 -1.84
N GLN A 5 2.11 15.72 -2.82
CA GLN A 5 1.66 15.25 -4.13
C GLN A 5 1.95 13.75 -4.26
N THR A 6 0.90 12.94 -4.39
CA THR A 6 1.04 11.51 -4.70
C THR A 6 1.40 11.34 -6.18
N LEU A 7 2.39 10.48 -6.45
CA LEU A 7 2.92 10.19 -7.79
C LEU A 7 2.54 8.78 -8.25
N GLY A 8 2.27 7.89 -7.32
CA GLY A 8 1.85 6.52 -7.57
C GLY A 8 1.50 5.82 -6.27
N SER A 9 0.91 4.64 -6.37
CA SER A 9 0.53 3.82 -5.22
C SER A 9 0.83 2.35 -5.45
N VAL A 10 1.20 1.67 -4.36
CA VAL A 10 1.36 0.22 -4.32
C VAL A 10 0.51 -0.35 -3.18
N SER A 11 -0.15 -1.48 -3.44
CA SER A 11 -0.76 -2.26 -2.35
C SER A 11 0.35 -2.97 -1.60
N LEU A 12 0.35 -2.87 -0.27
CA LEU A 12 1.36 -3.52 0.56
C LEU A 12 1.05 -5.00 0.84
N THR A 13 -0.17 -5.48 0.55
CA THR A 13 -0.55 -6.89 0.73
C THR A 13 -0.10 -7.82 -0.39
N VAL A 14 0.54 -7.29 -1.42
CA VAL A 14 1.10 -8.04 -2.54
C VAL A 14 2.53 -7.56 -2.81
N GLY A 15 3.51 -8.45 -2.67
CA GLY A 15 4.90 -8.17 -2.99
C GLY A 15 5.65 -7.24 -2.03
N ALA A 16 4.99 -6.67 -1.00
CA ALA A 16 5.63 -5.80 0.00
C ALA A 16 5.72 -6.43 1.40
N GLY A 17 5.27 -7.67 1.56
CA GLY A 17 5.43 -8.45 2.78
C GLY A 17 4.41 -8.18 3.89
N TYR A 18 3.41 -7.32 3.66
CA TYR A 18 2.29 -7.16 4.57
C TYR A 18 1.13 -8.09 4.18
N GLY A 19 0.22 -8.39 5.12
CA GLY A 19 -0.94 -9.24 4.86
C GLY A 19 -0.61 -10.73 4.66
N GLY A 20 -1.50 -11.43 3.95
CA GLY A 20 -1.46 -12.88 3.76
C GLY A 20 -0.72 -13.35 2.52
N ASP A 21 0.24 -12.56 1.99
CA ASP A 21 0.97 -12.92 0.78
C ASP A 21 1.78 -14.22 0.96
N PRO A 22 1.52 -15.29 0.19
CA PRO A 22 2.24 -16.56 0.36
C PRO A 22 3.68 -16.50 -0.17
N GLU A 23 4.01 -15.56 -1.05
CA GLU A 23 5.29 -15.47 -1.75
C GLU A 23 6.32 -14.64 -0.97
N TRP A 24 5.84 -13.60 -0.29
CA TRP A 24 6.68 -12.69 0.49
C TRP A 24 6.07 -12.29 1.82
N GLN A 25 6.83 -12.45 2.90
CA GLN A 25 6.40 -12.15 4.26
C GLN A 25 7.41 -11.22 4.94
N HIS A 26 6.89 -10.28 5.76
CA HIS A 26 7.72 -9.30 6.44
C HIS A 26 8.83 -9.95 7.26
N GLY A 27 10.08 -9.51 7.05
CA GLY A 27 11.25 -10.01 7.79
C GLY A 27 11.74 -11.42 7.40
N GLN A 28 11.21 -12.02 6.33
CA GLN A 28 11.68 -13.33 5.88
C GLN A 28 13.12 -13.25 5.32
N TRP A 29 14.04 -14.05 5.86
CA TRP A 29 15.39 -14.14 5.31
C TRP A 29 15.40 -14.96 4.01
N LYS A 30 16.05 -14.43 2.96
CA LYS A 30 16.16 -15.08 1.63
C LYS A 30 17.55 -15.61 1.30
N GLY A 31 18.54 -15.40 2.17
CA GLY A 31 19.95 -15.74 1.90
C GLY A 31 20.82 -14.52 1.64
N ARG A 32 22.14 -14.71 1.69
CA ARG A 32 23.11 -13.66 1.34
C ARG A 32 23.03 -13.34 -0.14
N ASP A 33 23.31 -12.08 -0.49
CA ASP A 33 23.39 -11.60 -1.87
C ASP A 33 22.13 -11.87 -2.72
N TRP A 34 20.96 -11.90 -2.07
CA TRP A 34 19.69 -12.15 -2.72
C TRP A 34 18.97 -10.85 -3.10
N THR A 35 18.40 -10.81 -4.30
CA THR A 35 17.52 -9.73 -4.76
C THR A 35 16.36 -10.31 -5.57
N SER A 36 15.22 -9.61 -5.57
CA SER A 36 14.08 -9.90 -6.43
C SER A 36 13.41 -8.61 -6.88
N ALA A 37 12.75 -8.67 -8.04
CA ALA A 37 11.78 -7.69 -8.48
C ALA A 37 10.54 -8.43 -8.97
N SER A 38 9.36 -7.90 -8.64
CA SER A 38 8.07 -8.47 -9.03
C SER A 38 7.19 -7.36 -9.59
N GLU A 39 6.37 -7.70 -10.58
CA GLU A 39 5.37 -6.84 -11.17
C GLU A 39 4.03 -7.57 -11.15
N TYR A 40 2.96 -6.87 -10.77
CA TYR A 40 1.64 -7.46 -10.62
C TYR A 40 0.64 -6.65 -11.44
N ASP A 41 -0.16 -7.36 -12.23
CA ASP A 41 -1.35 -6.79 -12.84
C ASP A 41 -2.46 -6.71 -11.78
N LEU A 42 -2.76 -5.50 -11.32
CA LEU A 42 -3.79 -5.27 -10.31
C LEU A 42 -5.22 -5.46 -10.85
N THR A 43 -5.37 -5.76 -12.14
CA THR A 43 -6.65 -6.13 -12.75
C THR A 43 -6.83 -7.64 -12.90
N ASP A 44 -5.77 -8.44 -12.64
CA ASP A 44 -5.84 -9.90 -12.65
C ASP A 44 -6.80 -10.39 -11.55
N PRO A 45 -7.86 -11.15 -11.87
CA PRO A 45 -8.78 -11.72 -10.90
C PRO A 45 -8.10 -12.54 -9.79
N GLY A 46 -6.94 -13.15 -10.07
CA GLY A 46 -6.12 -13.88 -9.10
C GLY A 46 -5.38 -12.98 -8.10
N ILE A 47 -5.20 -11.69 -8.42
CA ILE A 47 -4.58 -10.68 -7.56
C ILE A 47 -5.62 -9.83 -6.86
N VAL A 48 -6.72 -9.45 -7.53
CA VAL A 48 -7.75 -8.54 -6.99
C VAL A 48 -8.27 -9.00 -5.63
N GLY A 49 -8.47 -10.31 -5.43
CA GLY A 49 -8.92 -10.86 -4.15
C GLY A 49 -7.93 -10.68 -2.97
N ARG A 50 -6.67 -10.32 -3.25
CA ARG A 50 -5.59 -10.12 -2.26
C ARG A 50 -5.42 -8.66 -1.85
N LEU A 51 -6.04 -7.72 -2.57
CA LEU A 51 -5.89 -6.27 -2.36
C LEU A 51 -6.73 -5.67 -1.21
N PRO A 52 -7.94 -6.20 -0.87
CA PRO A 52 -8.75 -5.62 0.20
C PRO A 52 -8.02 -5.57 1.55
N TYR A 53 -8.38 -4.58 2.38
CA TYR A 53 -7.81 -4.35 3.71
C TYR A 53 -6.29 -4.09 3.73
N SER A 54 -5.71 -3.76 2.58
CA SER A 54 -4.31 -3.38 2.47
C SER A 54 -4.08 -1.94 2.91
N THR A 55 -2.98 -1.72 3.61
CA THR A 55 -2.33 -0.40 3.62
C THR A 55 -1.82 -0.09 2.22
N VAL A 56 -1.98 1.16 1.79
CA VAL A 56 -1.48 1.64 0.49
C VAL A 56 -0.21 2.45 0.72
N GLY A 57 0.87 2.08 0.05
CA GLY A 57 2.09 2.88 0.00
C GLY A 57 1.98 3.90 -1.12
N HIS A 58 2.01 5.18 -0.81
CA HIS A 58 2.03 6.26 -1.79
C HIS A 58 3.44 6.78 -1.99
N ILE A 59 3.97 6.66 -3.21
CA ILE A 59 5.16 7.41 -3.61
C ILE A 59 4.73 8.86 -3.74
N ALA A 60 5.45 9.76 -3.07
CA ALA A 60 5.05 11.14 -2.97
C ALA A 60 6.24 12.10 -3.07
N ARG A 61 5.97 13.25 -3.67
CA ARG A 61 6.79 14.45 -3.55
C ARG A 61 6.19 15.29 -2.44
N VAL A 62 6.99 15.61 -1.44
CA VAL A 62 6.57 16.42 -0.28
C VAL A 62 7.33 17.73 -0.29
N THR A 63 6.60 18.83 -0.14
CA THR A 63 7.19 20.15 0.10
C THR A 63 6.90 20.57 1.54
N CYS A 64 7.92 20.69 2.37
CA CYS A 64 7.81 21.14 3.75
C CYS A 64 8.61 22.43 3.92
N GLU A 65 7.92 23.54 4.22
CA GLU A 65 8.56 24.84 4.47
C GLU A 65 9.56 25.28 3.38
N GLY A 66 9.20 25.02 2.11
CA GLY A 66 10.03 25.32 0.93
C GLY A 66 11.07 24.25 0.57
N SER A 67 11.30 23.26 1.44
CA SER A 67 12.19 22.12 1.15
C SER A 67 11.43 20.99 0.46
N VAL A 68 12.02 20.40 -0.59
CA VAL A 68 11.39 19.34 -1.39
C VAL A 68 12.08 18.01 -1.13
N GLY A 69 11.29 16.98 -0.82
CA GLY A 69 11.74 15.60 -0.67
C GLY A 69 10.87 14.64 -1.49
N HIS A 70 11.42 13.46 -1.77
CA HIS A 70 10.68 12.33 -2.35
C HIS A 70 10.79 11.14 -1.41
N GLY A 71 9.69 10.42 -1.25
CA GLY A 71 9.66 9.24 -0.40
C GLY A 71 8.35 8.48 -0.57
N MET A 72 8.13 7.54 0.33
CA MET A 72 6.88 6.80 0.43
C MET A 72 6.26 7.08 1.79
N PHE A 73 4.94 7.23 1.83
CA PHE A 73 4.18 7.17 3.07
C PHE A 73 3.07 6.14 2.94
N GLU A 74 2.72 5.54 4.08
CA GLU A 74 1.68 4.52 4.15
C GLU A 74 0.37 5.13 4.62
N HIS A 75 -0.72 4.73 3.99
CA HIS A 75 -2.07 5.18 4.32
C HIS A 75 -3.03 3.99 4.39
N ALA A 76 -3.76 3.92 5.50
CA ALA A 76 -4.84 2.98 5.69
C ALA A 76 -6.02 3.70 6.36
N VAL A 77 -7.23 3.34 5.97
CA VAL A 77 -8.46 3.77 6.63
C VAL A 77 -9.16 2.50 7.12
N MET A 78 -9.50 2.46 8.41
CA MET A 78 -10.14 1.30 9.03
C MET A 78 -11.34 1.72 9.86
N GLY A 79 -12.42 0.95 9.74
CA GLY A 79 -13.62 1.11 10.56
C GLY A 79 -14.70 1.99 9.94
N ARG A 80 -15.67 2.33 10.77
CA ARG A 80 -16.90 3.03 10.38
C ARG A 80 -16.59 4.45 9.90
N HIS A 81 -17.11 4.79 8.73
CA HIS A 81 -17.09 6.13 8.15
C HIS A 81 -18.45 6.43 7.51
N ASP A 82 -19.37 6.98 8.32
CA ASP A 82 -20.74 7.29 7.92
C ASP A 82 -20.86 8.17 6.65
N PRO A 83 -20.02 9.19 6.43
CA PRO A 83 -20.10 10.01 5.21
C PRO A 83 -19.86 9.23 3.91
N SER A 84 -19.03 8.17 3.96
CA SER A 84 -18.80 7.28 2.81
C SER A 84 -19.69 6.04 2.83
N GLY A 85 -20.57 5.90 3.83
CA GLY A 85 -21.46 4.76 3.96
C GLY A 85 -20.80 3.49 4.51
N PHE A 86 -19.55 3.54 5.00
CA PHE A 86 -18.89 2.41 5.65
C PHE A 86 -19.43 2.26 7.08
N LYS A 87 -20.23 1.22 7.31
CA LYS A 87 -20.93 0.92 8.57
C LYS A 87 -20.23 -0.16 9.40
N GLY A 88 -19.45 -1.03 8.76
CA GLY A 88 -18.76 -2.15 9.38
C GLY A 88 -17.23 -2.03 9.34
N TRP A 89 -16.55 -2.90 10.09
CA TRP A 89 -15.09 -3.01 10.08
C TRP A 89 -14.53 -3.48 8.73
N LEU A 90 -15.33 -4.23 7.98
CA LEU A 90 -14.96 -4.85 6.70
C LEU A 90 -15.49 -4.12 5.48
N ASP A 91 -16.10 -2.94 5.65
CA ASP A 91 -16.64 -2.20 4.53
C ASP A 91 -15.49 -1.56 3.73
N MET A 92 -15.53 -1.72 2.40
CA MET A 92 -14.52 -1.22 1.47
C MET A 92 -15.19 -0.33 0.42
N ALA A 93 -14.42 0.63 -0.12
CA ALA A 93 -14.84 1.33 -1.34
C ALA A 93 -15.01 0.32 -2.50
N PRO A 94 -15.99 0.53 -3.41
CA PRO A 94 -16.15 -0.28 -4.62
C PRO A 94 -14.91 -0.30 -5.51
#